data_AF-A0A2A2K0M0-F1
#
_entry.id   AF-A0A2A2K0M0-F1
#
_cell.length_a   1.000
_cell.length_b   1.000
_cell.length_c   1.000
_cell.angle_alpha   90.00
_cell.angle_beta   90.00
_cell.angle_gamma   90.00
#
_symmetry.space_group_name_H-M   'P 1'
#
loop_
_entity.id
_entity.type
_entity.pdbx_description
1 polymer ?
#
loop_
_entity_poly.entity_id
_entity_poly.type
_entity_poly.pdbx_seq_one_letter_code
_entity_poly.pdbx_strand_id
1 'polypeptide(L)'
;MTANWPFHPRVNKGLDLAGGSYLMLEADTQDLANTRIEAMRDQIQGTMRNGTPRIDIGDISTRNNQITFMLRNPAQVDAARERLLGITGGGAGMTGQREWDIQVVDGSRFVLTPTQAGLNQAIKTAMEDATDVVRRRIDALGTREPTIVRQGDNRILVQVPGLQNPQQLKDLLGKTARLEFKLVDTTANPADVAKGIAPIGSQILPYPGSRDGVPVSVVKRTAASTSRPTPLTSRSPSTASAATVLPA
;
A
#
# COMPACT_ATOMS: atom_id res chain seq x y z
N MET A 1 -29.75 -50.84 11.39
CA MET A 1 -29.39 -49.41 11.47
C MET A 1 -27.94 -49.29 11.03
N THR A 2 -27.69 -49.01 9.75
CA THR A 2 -26.34 -48.88 9.17
C THR A 2 -26.07 -47.41 8.90
N ALA A 3 -25.34 -46.75 9.80
CA ALA A 3 -24.87 -45.39 9.58
C ALA A 3 -23.69 -45.43 8.60
N ASN A 4 -23.95 -45.07 7.35
CA ASN A 4 -22.93 -44.83 6.34
C ASN A 4 -22.49 -43.36 6.46
N TRP A 5 -21.23 -43.13 6.82
CA TRP A 5 -20.64 -41.81 6.74
C TRP A 5 -19.27 -41.90 6.08
N PRO A 6 -19.04 -41.32 4.89
CA PRO A 6 -17.70 -41.11 4.40
C PRO A 6 -17.22 -39.72 4.85
N PHE A 7 -16.56 -39.65 6.00
CA PHE A 7 -15.60 -38.59 6.25
C PHE A 7 -14.40 -39.00 5.40
N HIS A 8 -14.26 -38.42 4.21
CA HIS A 8 -12.98 -38.50 3.51
C HIS A 8 -12.04 -37.51 4.21
N PRO A 9 -11.02 -37.97 4.97
CA PRO A 9 -9.97 -37.07 5.42
C PRO A 9 -9.32 -36.47 4.18
N ARG A 10 -9.53 -35.17 3.96
CA ARG A 10 -8.74 -34.41 2.99
C ARG A 10 -7.34 -34.29 3.58
N VAL A 11 -6.49 -35.24 3.23
CA VAL A 11 -5.06 -35.16 3.49
C VAL A 11 -4.55 -33.97 2.68
N ASN A 12 -4.12 -32.91 3.37
CA ASN A 12 -3.43 -31.79 2.75
C ASN A 12 -2.10 -32.32 2.19
N LYS A 13 -2.11 -32.66 0.90
CA LYS A 13 -0.94 -33.10 0.17
C LYS A 13 0.04 -31.93 0.09
N GLY A 14 1.22 -32.10 0.67
CA GLY A 14 2.30 -31.12 0.57
C GLY A 14 2.70 -30.83 -0.87
N LEU A 15 3.44 -29.73 -1.06
CA LEU A 15 3.90 -29.18 -2.35
C LEU A 15 4.48 -30.23 -3.32
N ASP A 16 5.17 -31.24 -2.78
CA ASP A 16 5.87 -32.28 -3.55
C ASP A 16 4.93 -33.25 -4.29
N LEU A 17 3.70 -33.45 -3.81
CA LEU A 17 2.77 -34.44 -4.38
C LEU A 17 1.62 -33.83 -5.20
N ALA A 18 1.41 -32.51 -5.14
CA ALA A 18 0.32 -31.82 -5.83
C ALA A 18 0.78 -30.84 -6.92
N GLY A 19 2.07 -30.45 -6.93
CA GLY A 19 2.56 -29.34 -7.73
C GLY A 19 2.02 -27.98 -7.24
N GLY A 20 2.80 -26.92 -7.39
CA GLY A 20 2.41 -25.59 -6.93
C GLY A 20 3.47 -24.53 -7.18
N SER A 21 3.10 -23.27 -6.96
CA SER A 21 4.00 -22.12 -7.11
C SER A 21 4.31 -21.53 -5.75
N TYR A 22 5.55 -21.07 -5.59
CA TYR A 22 5.98 -20.33 -4.41
C TYR A 22 6.53 -18.96 -4.83
N LEU A 23 6.35 -17.95 -3.99
CA LEU A 23 6.87 -16.60 -4.19
C LEU A 23 7.30 -16.00 -2.85
N MET A 24 8.46 -15.34 -2.85
CA MET A 24 8.92 -14.53 -1.73
C MET A 24 8.70 -13.05 -2.06
N LEU A 25 7.92 -12.38 -1.20
CA LEU A 25 7.73 -10.93 -1.26
C LEU A 25 8.58 -10.27 -0.19
N GLU A 26 9.25 -9.18 -0.53
CA GLU A 26 10.03 -8.39 0.41
C GLU A 26 9.53 -6.94 0.40
N ALA A 27 9.33 -6.38 1.59
CA ALA A 27 8.93 -4.99 1.73
C ALA A 27 10.11 -4.05 1.44
N ASP A 28 9.84 -3.03 0.62
CA ASP A 28 10.77 -1.93 0.44
C ASP A 28 10.66 -0.98 1.64
N THR A 29 11.62 -1.11 2.56
CA THR A 29 11.66 -0.32 3.80
C THR A 29 11.98 1.15 3.54
N GLN A 30 12.66 1.47 2.44
CA GLN A 30 12.98 2.85 2.07
C GLN A 30 11.75 3.54 1.50
N ASP A 31 11.01 2.89 0.60
CA ASP A 31 9.75 3.44 0.08
C ASP A 31 8.71 3.62 1.20
N LEU A 32 8.65 2.68 2.14
CA LEU A 32 7.79 2.79 3.32
C LEU A 32 8.18 3.99 4.20
N ALA A 33 9.49 4.18 4.46
CA ALA A 33 9.98 5.33 5.23
C ALA A 33 9.65 6.65 4.53
N ASN A 34 9.84 6.73 3.21
CA ASN A 34 9.53 7.92 2.41
C ASN A 34 8.04 8.25 2.43
N THR A 35 7.19 7.26 2.17
CA THR A 35 5.72 7.41 2.20
C THR A 35 5.25 7.93 3.55
N ARG A 36 5.86 7.44 4.64
CA ARG A 36 5.54 7.87 6.00
C ARG A 36 5.97 9.31 6.28
N ILE A 37 7.13 9.73 5.78
CA ILE A 37 7.60 11.11 5.85
C ILE A 37 6.67 12.06 5.09
N GLU A 38 6.20 11.66 3.90
CA GLU A 38 5.25 12.44 3.10
C GLU A 38 3.90 12.57 3.81
N ALA A 39 3.33 11.45 4.29
CA ALA A 39 2.08 11.46 5.04
C ALA A 39 2.15 12.36 6.28
N MET A 40 3.26 12.29 7.03
CA MET A 40 3.45 13.12 8.22
C MET A 40 3.69 14.60 7.85
N ARG A 41 4.40 14.91 6.76
CA ARG A 41 4.50 16.29 6.23
C ARG A 41 3.10 16.87 6.00
N ASP A 42 2.25 16.13 5.29
CA ASP A 42 0.90 16.59 4.93
C ASP A 42 0.04 16.77 6.19
N GLN A 43 0.17 15.84 7.15
CA GLN A 43 -0.51 15.92 8.44
C GLN A 43 -0.06 17.15 9.25
N ILE A 44 1.24 17.44 9.30
CA ILE A 44 1.78 18.64 9.97
C ILE A 44 1.25 19.90 9.31
N GLN A 45 1.31 19.98 7.97
CA GLN A 45 0.83 21.13 7.23
C GLN A 45 -0.66 21.38 7.49
N GLY A 46 -1.49 20.34 7.44
CA GLY A 46 -2.91 20.41 7.74
C GLY A 46 -3.19 20.84 9.17
N THR A 47 -2.50 20.24 10.15
CA THR A 47 -2.69 20.52 11.59
C THR A 47 -2.30 21.95 11.95
N MET A 48 -1.22 22.47 11.38
CA MET A 48 -0.77 23.85 11.62
C MET A 48 -1.70 24.87 10.96
N ARG A 49 -2.13 24.60 9.72
CA ARG A 49 -2.99 25.51 8.94
C ARG A 49 -4.42 25.57 9.44
N ASN A 50 -5.00 24.43 9.84
CA ASN A 50 -6.42 24.31 10.15
C ASN A 50 -6.75 24.45 11.65
N GLY A 51 -5.76 24.33 12.53
CA GLY A 51 -6.00 24.47 13.97
C GLY A 51 -6.16 25.93 14.41
N THR A 52 -6.83 26.14 15.54
CA THR A 52 -7.11 27.46 16.12
C THR A 52 -6.31 27.66 17.41
N PRO A 53 -5.46 28.71 17.54
CA PRO A 53 -5.12 29.71 16.54
C PRO A 53 -4.27 29.12 15.39
N ARG A 54 -4.35 29.70 14.19
CA ARG A 54 -3.51 29.25 13.08
C ARG A 54 -2.03 29.46 13.40
N ILE A 55 -1.20 28.46 13.06
CA ILE A 55 0.25 28.53 13.21
C ILE A 55 0.85 28.57 11.80
N ASP A 56 1.44 29.70 11.43
CA ASP A 56 2.07 29.83 10.13
C ASP A 56 3.49 29.28 10.15
N ILE A 57 3.77 28.42 9.19
CA ILE A 57 5.06 27.77 8.99
C ILE A 57 5.69 28.18 7.67
N GLY A 58 7.01 28.06 7.58
CA GLY A 58 7.74 28.11 6.31
C GLY A 58 7.58 26.83 5.49
N ASP A 59 8.37 26.70 4.44
CA ASP A 59 8.39 25.49 3.64
C ASP A 59 8.87 24.28 4.47
N ILE A 60 8.24 23.13 4.23
CA ILE A 60 8.62 21.88 4.87
C ILE A 60 9.63 21.15 4.00
N SER A 61 10.81 20.88 4.54
CA SER A 61 11.84 20.02 3.94
C SER A 61 11.71 18.59 4.45
N THR A 62 11.98 17.59 3.59
CA THR A 62 11.94 16.15 3.93
C THR A 62 13.25 15.43 3.59
N ARG A 63 14.37 16.16 3.66
CA ARG A 63 15.69 15.59 3.34
C ARG A 63 16.16 14.71 4.49
N ASN A 64 17.03 13.73 4.20
CA ASN A 64 17.69 12.88 5.21
C ASN A 64 16.71 12.13 6.14
N ASN A 65 15.56 11.68 5.63
CA ASN A 65 14.55 10.95 6.40
C ASN A 65 14.02 11.72 7.64
N GLN A 66 14.12 13.04 7.61
CA GLN A 66 13.59 13.92 8.65
C GLN A 66 12.70 15.00 8.03
N ILE A 67 11.73 15.46 8.80
CA ILE A 67 10.89 16.59 8.45
C ILE A 67 11.45 17.82 9.14
N THR A 68 11.66 18.90 8.41
CA THR A 68 12.18 20.15 8.97
C THR A 68 11.38 21.34 8.48
N PHE A 69 10.95 22.20 9.39
CA PHE A 69 10.26 23.44 9.07
C PHE A 69 10.53 24.50 10.13
N MET A 70 10.29 25.75 9.78
CA MET A 70 10.45 26.89 10.70
C MET A 70 9.08 27.52 10.99
N LEU A 71 8.86 27.92 12.24
CA LEU A 71 7.73 28.76 12.59
C LEU A 71 7.98 30.19 12.11
N ARG A 72 6.94 30.85 11.59
CA ARG A 72 7.01 32.28 11.26
C ARG A 72 6.98 33.15 12.50
N ASN A 73 6.27 32.73 13.53
CA ASN A 73 6.19 33.42 14.81
C ASN A 73 6.81 32.54 15.92
N PRO A 74 8.01 32.90 16.44
CA PRO A 74 8.65 32.18 17.54
C PRO A 74 7.85 32.13 18.84
N ALA A 75 6.90 33.06 19.06
CA ALA A 75 6.04 33.01 20.25
C ALA A 75 5.06 31.82 20.25
N GLN A 76 4.90 31.13 19.11
CA GLN A 76 3.98 29.99 18.96
C GLN A 76 4.66 28.62 19.15
N VAL A 77 5.92 28.56 19.60
CA VAL A 77 6.68 27.31 19.75
C VAL A 77 5.99 26.30 20.67
N ASP A 78 5.49 26.75 21.83
CA ASP A 78 4.85 25.86 22.79
C ASP A 78 3.52 25.31 22.24
N ALA A 79 2.71 26.17 21.63
CA ALA A 79 1.47 25.76 20.97
C ALA A 79 1.72 24.80 19.79
N ALA A 80 2.76 25.03 19.00
CA ALA A 80 3.15 24.15 17.91
C ALA A 80 3.61 22.79 18.45
N ARG A 81 4.44 22.78 19.51
CA ARG A 81 4.90 21.54 20.15
C ARG A 81 3.74 20.72 20.69
N GLU A 82 2.80 21.34 21.38
CA GLU A 82 1.61 20.66 21.91
C GLU A 82 0.79 19.98 20.79
N ARG A 83 0.59 20.68 19.67
CA ARG A 83 -0.09 20.09 18.50
C ARG A 83 0.66 18.92 17.90
N LEU A 84 1.98 19.05 17.76
CA LEU A 84 2.80 17.96 17.24
C LEU A 84 2.72 16.75 18.16
N LEU A 85 2.79 16.94 19.48
CA LEU A 85 2.62 15.85 20.44
C LEU A 85 1.27 15.15 20.30
N GLY A 86 0.20 15.89 20.00
CA GLY A 86 -1.13 15.30 19.74
C GLY A 86 -1.17 14.36 18.54
N ILE A 87 -0.37 14.64 17.50
CA ILE A 87 -0.37 13.85 16.25
C ILE A 87 0.78 12.83 16.18
N THR A 88 1.85 12.99 16.96
CA THR A 88 2.96 12.04 17.05
C THR A 88 2.87 11.10 18.24
N GLY A 89 2.04 11.44 19.23
CA GLY A 89 1.88 10.68 20.48
C GLY A 89 1.02 9.42 20.36
N GLY A 90 0.32 9.24 19.24
CA GLY A 90 -0.63 8.12 19.04
C GLY A 90 -0.04 6.72 19.23
N GLY A 91 1.26 6.53 18.99
CA GLY A 91 1.94 5.23 19.15
C GLY A 91 2.26 4.84 20.60
N ALA A 92 2.44 5.83 21.49
CA ALA A 92 2.81 5.59 22.88
C ALA A 92 1.67 4.97 23.70
N GLY A 93 0.41 5.19 23.32
CA GLY A 93 -0.75 4.60 24.00
C GLY A 93 -0.97 3.11 23.74
N MET A 94 -0.56 2.60 22.56
CA MET A 94 -0.75 1.20 22.19
C MET A 94 0.50 0.34 22.43
N THR A 95 1.70 0.88 22.20
CA THR A 95 2.97 0.13 22.28
C THR A 95 3.90 0.65 23.37
N GLY A 96 3.59 1.80 23.99
CA GLY A 96 4.50 2.50 24.90
C GLY A 96 5.68 3.19 24.20
N GLN A 97 5.86 2.98 22.88
CA GLN A 97 7.01 3.50 22.14
C GLN A 97 6.62 4.73 21.33
N ARG A 98 7.50 5.75 21.33
CA ARG A 98 7.32 6.93 20.50
C ARG A 98 7.68 6.59 19.07
N GLU A 99 6.80 6.95 18.15
CA GLU A 99 7.02 6.72 16.72
C GLU A 99 7.86 7.80 16.05
N TRP A 100 7.92 8.99 16.66
CA TRP A 100 8.63 10.16 16.17
C TRP A 100 9.36 10.84 17.33
N ASP A 101 10.61 11.24 17.07
CA ASP A 101 11.33 12.19 17.89
C ASP A 101 11.06 13.61 17.38
N ILE A 102 10.91 14.56 18.30
CA ILE A 102 10.64 15.97 17.99
C ILE A 102 11.72 16.81 18.68
N GLN A 103 12.44 17.57 17.88
CA GLN A 103 13.46 18.49 18.36
C GLN A 103 13.13 19.92 17.92
N VAL A 104 13.43 20.88 18.79
CA VAL A 104 13.36 22.31 18.47
C VAL A 104 14.79 22.85 18.47
N VAL A 105 15.22 23.32 17.31
CA VAL A 105 16.55 23.88 17.06
C VAL A 105 16.42 25.39 16.88
N ASP A 106 17.37 26.15 17.38
CA ASP A 106 17.43 27.62 17.27
C ASP A 106 16.14 28.33 17.72
N GLY A 107 15.38 27.72 18.63
CA GLY A 107 14.16 28.27 19.23
C GLY A 107 12.93 28.37 18.31
N SER A 108 13.03 28.06 17.01
CA SER A 108 11.89 28.20 16.07
C SER A 108 11.84 27.15 14.97
N ARG A 109 12.91 26.37 14.79
CA ARG A 109 12.98 25.30 13.79
C ARG A 109 12.61 23.98 14.42
N PHE A 110 11.63 23.30 13.85
CA PHE A 110 11.25 21.95 14.26
C PHE A 110 11.91 20.93 13.36
N VAL A 111 12.45 19.88 13.97
CA VAL A 111 12.98 18.69 13.30
C VAL A 111 12.24 17.49 13.85
N LEU A 112 11.61 16.71 12.97
CA LEU A 112 10.95 15.47 13.32
C LEU A 112 11.62 14.31 12.62
N THR A 113 11.94 13.27 13.38
CA THR A 113 12.65 12.09 12.88
C THR A 113 11.88 10.83 13.29
N PRO A 114 11.55 9.93 12.35
CA PRO A 114 10.99 8.63 12.70
C PRO A 114 11.94 7.87 13.61
N THR A 115 11.42 7.28 14.69
CA THR A 115 12.25 6.42 15.55
C THR A 115 12.39 5.03 14.92
N GLN A 116 13.41 4.27 15.33
CA GLN A 116 13.54 2.88 14.88
C GLN A 116 12.33 2.03 15.30
N ALA A 117 11.81 2.27 16.51
CA ALA A 117 10.58 1.64 16.99
C ALA A 117 9.39 1.95 16.07
N GLY A 118 9.21 3.22 15.69
CA GLY A 118 8.14 3.64 14.79
C GLY A 118 8.27 3.04 13.39
N LEU A 119 9.49 2.93 12.86
CA LEU A 119 9.75 2.26 11.58
C LEU A 119 9.46 0.77 11.65
N ASN A 120 9.89 0.08 12.71
CA ASN A 120 9.63 -1.35 12.90
C ASN A 120 8.12 -1.62 13.02
N GLN A 121 7.41 -0.79 13.77
CA GLN A 121 5.95 -0.89 13.88
C GLN A 121 5.27 -0.64 12.54
N ALA A 122 5.75 0.35 11.77
CA ALA A 122 5.24 0.61 10.42
C ALA A 122 5.44 -0.59 9.49
N ILE A 123 6.63 -1.22 9.53
CA ILE A 123 6.91 -2.44 8.77
C ILE A 123 5.94 -3.54 9.19
N LYS A 124 5.80 -3.78 10.49
CA LYS A 124 4.88 -4.81 11.01
C LYS A 124 3.45 -4.62 10.51
N THR A 125 2.91 -3.40 10.60
CA THR A 125 1.57 -3.07 10.11
C THR A 125 1.47 -3.21 8.58
N ALA A 126 2.46 -2.73 7.83
CA ALA A 126 2.48 -2.90 6.38
C ALA A 126 2.51 -4.38 5.97
N MET A 127 3.19 -5.22 6.73
CA MET A 127 3.26 -6.67 6.53
C MET A 127 1.95 -7.39 6.91
N GLU A 128 1.21 -6.88 7.91
CA GLU A 128 -0.17 -7.29 8.22
C GLU A 128 -1.07 -7.02 7.04
N ASP A 129 -1.14 -5.76 6.62
CA ASP A 129 -1.98 -5.32 5.50
C ASP A 129 -1.65 -6.07 4.22
N ALA A 130 -0.35 -6.24 3.93
CA ALA A 130 0.13 -6.99 2.78
C ALA A 130 -0.34 -8.45 2.80
N THR A 131 -0.25 -9.13 3.96
CA THR A 131 -0.71 -10.52 4.12
C THR A 131 -2.19 -10.63 3.76
N ASP A 132 -3.01 -9.70 4.24
CA ASP A 132 -4.45 -9.70 4.00
C ASP A 132 -4.81 -9.33 2.55
N VAL A 133 -4.04 -8.44 1.92
CA VAL A 133 -4.18 -8.16 0.48
C VAL A 133 -3.83 -9.39 -0.36
N VAL A 134 -2.72 -10.08 -0.04
CA VAL A 134 -2.30 -11.28 -0.75
C VAL A 134 -3.35 -12.38 -0.60
N ARG A 135 -3.87 -12.60 0.61
CA ARG A 135 -4.94 -13.57 0.87
C ARG A 135 -6.17 -13.28 0.01
N ARG A 136 -6.72 -12.06 0.08
CA ARG A 136 -7.89 -11.65 -0.71
C ARG A 136 -7.70 -11.82 -2.22
N ARG A 137 -6.50 -11.54 -2.74
CA ARG A 137 -6.18 -11.70 -4.17
C ARG A 137 -6.14 -13.16 -4.60
N ILE A 138 -5.62 -14.05 -3.76
CA ILE A 138 -5.57 -15.48 -4.06
C ILE A 138 -6.97 -16.11 -3.92
N ASP A 139 -7.73 -15.72 -2.90
CA ASP A 139 -9.11 -16.21 -2.70
C ASP A 139 -10.00 -15.92 -3.92
N ALA A 140 -9.75 -14.79 -4.62
CA ALA A 140 -10.45 -14.44 -5.86
C ALA A 140 -10.23 -15.44 -7.02
N LEU A 141 -9.21 -16.30 -6.95
CA LEU A 141 -8.98 -17.38 -7.92
C LEU A 141 -9.82 -18.65 -7.64
N GLY A 142 -10.56 -18.68 -6.52
CA GLY A 142 -11.40 -19.79 -6.08
C GLY A 142 -10.64 -20.91 -5.36
N THR A 143 -11.27 -21.49 -4.33
CA THR A 143 -11.06 -22.78 -3.59
C THR A 143 -9.64 -23.31 -3.37
N ARG A 144 -8.60 -22.51 -3.54
CA ARG A 144 -7.22 -22.84 -3.19
C ARG A 144 -6.97 -22.31 -1.80
N GLU A 145 -6.47 -23.14 -0.90
CA GLU A 145 -5.98 -22.69 0.42
C GLU A 145 -4.50 -22.33 0.27
N PRO A 146 -4.13 -21.04 0.10
CA PRO A 146 -2.74 -20.66 0.06
C PRO A 146 -2.11 -20.74 1.45
N THR A 147 -0.84 -21.10 1.50
CA THR A 147 -0.01 -20.90 2.68
C THR A 147 0.67 -19.54 2.56
N ILE A 148 0.33 -18.62 3.45
CA ILE A 148 0.91 -17.27 3.51
C ILE A 148 1.53 -17.10 4.89
N VAL A 149 2.85 -17.03 4.94
CA VAL A 149 3.62 -17.02 6.18
C VAL A 149 4.62 -15.87 6.15
N ARG A 150 4.74 -15.13 7.25
CA ARG A 150 5.78 -14.12 7.38
C ARG A 150 7.12 -14.78 7.69
N GLN A 151 8.16 -14.33 7.02
CA GLN A 151 9.51 -14.80 7.22
C GLN A 151 10.40 -13.63 7.66
N GLY A 152 10.77 -13.61 8.93
CA GLY A 152 11.43 -12.45 9.53
C GLY A 152 10.53 -11.22 9.58
N ASP A 153 11.13 -10.04 9.56
CA ASP A 153 10.41 -8.79 9.82
C ASP A 153 9.78 -8.17 8.58
N ASN A 154 10.36 -8.39 7.39
CA ASN A 154 9.99 -7.67 6.16
C ASN A 154 9.71 -8.60 4.96
N ARG A 155 9.54 -9.91 5.16
CA ARG A 155 9.24 -10.85 4.05
C ARG A 155 7.99 -11.69 4.26
N ILE A 156 7.35 -12.04 3.16
CA ILE A 156 6.17 -12.91 3.11
C ILE A 156 6.46 -14.05 2.13
N LEU A 157 6.42 -15.27 2.64
CA LEU A 157 6.40 -16.49 1.85
C LEU A 157 4.95 -16.79 1.45
N VAL A 158 4.73 -16.93 0.15
CA VAL A 158 3.44 -17.30 -0.41
C VAL A 158 3.59 -18.61 -1.16
N GLN A 159 2.74 -19.59 -0.85
CA GLN A 159 2.67 -20.86 -1.55
C GLN A 159 1.23 -21.12 -1.95
N VAL A 160 1.02 -21.44 -3.24
CA VAL A 160 -0.31 -21.69 -3.80
C VAL A 160 -0.32 -23.08 -4.44
N PRO A 161 -0.95 -24.09 -3.79
CA PRO A 161 -1.10 -25.41 -4.36
C PRO A 161 -1.90 -25.39 -5.67
N GLY A 162 -1.53 -26.24 -6.62
CA GLY A 162 -2.23 -26.39 -7.91
C GLY A 162 -2.09 -25.19 -8.87
N LEU A 163 -1.36 -24.13 -8.49
CA LEU A 163 -0.94 -23.08 -9.41
C LEU A 163 0.44 -23.46 -9.98
N GLN A 164 0.49 -23.87 -11.24
CA GLN A 164 1.72 -24.42 -11.83
C GLN A 164 2.72 -23.34 -12.29
N ASN A 165 2.24 -22.12 -12.55
CA ASN A 165 3.06 -21.05 -13.12
C ASN A 165 3.32 -19.91 -12.09
N PRO A 166 4.56 -19.77 -11.59
CA PRO A 166 4.93 -18.69 -10.68
C PRO A 166 4.79 -17.29 -11.28
N GLN A 167 4.89 -17.16 -12.61
CA GLN A 167 4.70 -15.87 -13.28
C GLN A 167 3.26 -15.39 -13.16
N GLN A 168 2.27 -16.29 -13.24
CA GLN A 168 0.87 -15.93 -13.01
C GLN A 168 0.64 -15.46 -11.58
N LEU A 169 1.29 -16.10 -10.60
CA LEU A 169 1.25 -15.66 -9.21
C LEU A 169 1.88 -14.28 -9.04
N LYS A 170 3.03 -14.04 -9.67
CA LYS A 170 3.71 -12.75 -9.66
C LYS A 170 2.86 -11.67 -10.32
N ASP A 171 2.23 -11.94 -11.46
CA ASP A 171 1.38 -10.96 -12.17
C ASP A 171 0.11 -10.64 -11.37
N LEU A 172 -0.45 -11.62 -10.67
CA LEU A 172 -1.59 -11.43 -9.78
C LEU A 172 -1.24 -10.54 -8.58
N LEU A 173 -0.09 -10.76 -7.96
CA LEU A 173 0.33 -10.07 -6.74
C LEU A 173 1.03 -8.72 -7.03
N GLY A 174 1.76 -8.63 -8.14
CA GLY A 174 2.53 -7.45 -8.55
C GLY A 174 1.71 -6.33 -9.20
N LYS A 175 0.47 -6.61 -9.63
CA LYS A 175 -0.42 -5.55 -10.13
C LYS A 175 -0.97 -4.74 -8.97
N THR A 176 -0.44 -3.55 -8.71
CA THR A 176 -1.08 -2.60 -7.78
C THR A 176 -2.44 -2.22 -8.35
N ALA A 177 -3.53 -2.67 -7.71
CA ALA A 177 -4.87 -2.28 -8.11
C ALA A 177 -5.10 -0.85 -7.62
N ARG A 178 -4.96 0.14 -8.52
CA ARG A 178 -5.28 1.53 -8.23
C ARG A 178 -6.73 1.79 -8.61
N LEU A 179 -7.55 2.14 -7.61
CA LEU A 179 -8.90 2.62 -7.83
C LEU A 179 -8.90 4.14 -7.97
N GLU A 180 -9.28 4.63 -9.14
CA GLU A 180 -9.43 6.06 -9.41
C GLU A 180 -10.92 6.39 -9.55
N PHE A 181 -11.42 7.30 -8.70
CA PHE A 181 -12.73 7.88 -8.89
C PHE A 181 -12.59 9.13 -9.75
N LYS A 182 -13.20 9.10 -10.93
CA LYS A 182 -13.22 10.23 -11.88
C LYS A 182 -14.64 10.73 -12.06
N LEU A 183 -14.79 12.05 -12.09
CA LEU A 183 -16.08 12.68 -12.36
C LEU A 183 -16.43 12.53 -13.84
N VAL A 184 -17.63 12.05 -14.13
CA VAL A 184 -18.17 12.01 -15.49
C VAL A 184 -18.38 13.44 -15.98
N ASP A 185 -17.89 13.73 -17.17
CA ASP A 185 -18.10 15.01 -17.85
C ASP A 185 -19.32 14.90 -18.77
N THR A 186 -20.46 15.43 -18.29
CA THR A 186 -21.72 15.43 -19.03
C THR A 186 -21.81 16.53 -20.08
N THR A 187 -20.79 17.40 -20.19
CA THR A 187 -20.76 18.51 -21.18
C THR A 187 -20.10 18.12 -22.50
N ALA A 188 -19.60 16.88 -22.60
CA ALA A 188 -18.94 16.39 -23.79
C ALA A 188 -19.92 16.22 -24.97
N ASN A 189 -19.55 16.74 -26.13
CA ASN A 189 -20.32 16.59 -27.36
C ASN A 189 -20.23 15.14 -27.89
N PRO A 190 -21.34 14.39 -28.00
CA PRO A 190 -21.32 12.99 -28.46
C PRO A 190 -20.66 12.79 -29.83
N ALA A 191 -20.80 13.75 -30.75
CA ALA A 191 -20.22 13.67 -32.09
C ALA A 191 -18.69 13.77 -32.08
N ASP A 192 -18.12 14.53 -31.13
CA ASP A 192 -16.68 14.68 -30.96
C ASP A 192 -16.10 13.46 -30.23
N VAL A 193 -16.83 12.94 -29.23
CA VAL A 193 -16.46 11.73 -28.49
C VAL A 193 -16.43 10.50 -29.41
N ALA A 194 -17.39 10.37 -30.33
CA ALA A 194 -17.40 9.32 -31.34
C ALA A 194 -16.18 9.36 -32.28
N LYS A 195 -15.56 10.53 -32.44
CA LYS A 195 -14.31 10.74 -33.20
C LYS A 195 -13.05 10.65 -32.32
N GLY A 196 -13.20 10.33 -31.04
CA GLY A 196 -12.09 10.24 -30.08
C GLY A 196 -11.60 11.59 -29.53
N ILE A 197 -12.38 12.66 -29.69
CA ILE A 197 -12.03 14.01 -29.24
C ILE A 197 -12.69 14.27 -27.87
N ALA A 198 -11.87 14.54 -26.85
CA ALA A 198 -12.34 14.89 -25.50
C ALA A 198 -12.29 16.41 -25.28
N PRO A 199 -13.22 16.98 -24.50
CA PRO A 199 -13.12 18.37 -24.03
C PRO A 199 -11.80 18.64 -23.28
N ILE A 200 -11.38 19.91 -23.25
CA ILE A 200 -10.19 20.34 -22.52
C ILE A 200 -10.34 19.96 -21.04
N GLY A 201 -9.31 19.32 -20.47
CA GLY A 201 -9.33 18.85 -19.08
C GLY A 201 -10.04 17.51 -18.86
N SER A 202 -10.58 16.91 -19.93
CA SER A 202 -11.26 15.62 -19.89
C SER A 202 -10.48 14.55 -20.65
N GLN A 203 -10.89 13.30 -20.47
CA GLN A 203 -10.37 12.12 -21.15
C GLN A 203 -11.50 11.13 -21.43
N ILE A 204 -11.41 10.41 -22.55
CA ILE A 204 -12.35 9.35 -22.91
C ILE A 204 -11.81 8.03 -22.34
N LEU A 205 -12.65 7.29 -21.62
CA LEU A 205 -12.33 5.97 -21.09
C LEU A 205 -13.31 4.92 -21.59
N PRO A 206 -12.88 3.67 -21.84
CA PRO A 206 -13.80 2.59 -22.14
C PRO A 206 -14.79 2.35 -20.99
N TYR A 207 -16.07 2.24 -21.31
CA TYR A 207 -17.13 1.91 -20.36
C TYR A 207 -18.04 0.82 -20.95
N PRO A 208 -17.91 -0.45 -20.51
CA PRO A 208 -18.63 -1.59 -21.09
C PRO A 208 -20.14 -1.64 -20.74
N GLY A 209 -20.74 -0.53 -20.28
CA GLY A 209 -22.15 -0.45 -19.89
C GLY A 209 -22.88 0.80 -20.38
N SER A 210 -22.37 1.50 -21.41
CA SER A 210 -23.00 2.74 -21.91
C SER A 210 -24.41 2.48 -22.44
N ARG A 211 -25.38 3.26 -21.94
CA ARG A 211 -26.78 3.21 -22.39
C ARG A 211 -26.98 3.80 -23.79
N ASP A 212 -26.06 4.66 -24.24
CA ASP A 212 -26.17 5.43 -25.48
C ASP A 212 -25.39 4.82 -26.67
N GLY A 213 -25.03 3.54 -26.59
CA GLY A 213 -24.44 2.79 -27.71
C GLY A 213 -22.96 3.07 -28.01
N VAL A 214 -22.37 4.13 -27.46
CA VAL A 214 -20.91 4.36 -27.53
C VAL A 214 -20.26 3.81 -26.26
N PRO A 215 -19.40 2.78 -26.31
CA PRO A 215 -18.86 2.07 -25.13
C PRO A 215 -17.76 2.88 -24.42
N VAL A 216 -17.96 4.19 -24.27
CA VAL A 216 -16.99 5.12 -23.69
C VAL A 216 -17.69 6.13 -22.78
N SER A 217 -16.97 6.56 -21.75
CA SER A 217 -17.36 7.64 -20.83
C SER A 217 -16.33 8.74 -20.89
N VAL A 218 -16.77 9.99 -20.97
CA VAL A 218 -15.88 11.14 -20.81
C VAL A 218 -15.79 11.47 -19.34
N VAL A 219 -14.57 11.60 -18.82
CA VAL A 219 -14.33 11.91 -17.42
C VAL A 219 -13.32 13.05 -17.28
N LYS A 220 -13.47 13.88 -16.25
CA LYS A 220 -12.50 14.92 -15.91
C LYS A 220 -11.19 14.28 -15.45
N ARG A 221 -10.05 14.87 -15.79
CA ARG A 221 -8.71 14.36 -15.41
C ARG A 221 -8.42 14.47 -13.91
N THR A 222 -9.16 15.31 -13.18
CA THR A 222 -9.10 15.37 -11.72
C THR A 222 -9.69 14.11 -11.12
N ALA A 223 -8.83 13.24 -10.58
CA ALA A 223 -9.21 12.02 -9.91
C ALA A 223 -9.06 12.18 -8.39
N ALA A 224 -10.04 11.67 -7.65
CA ALA A 224 -9.84 11.31 -6.25
C ALA A 224 -9.28 9.87 -6.22
N SER A 225 -8.11 9.67 -5.61
CA SER A 225 -7.48 8.35 -5.49
C SER A 225 -7.76 7.80 -4.09
N THR A 226 -8.17 6.54 -3.98
CA THR A 226 -8.07 5.83 -2.70
C THR A 226 -6.63 5.34 -2.52
N SER A 227 -6.23 5.14 -1.27
CA SER A 227 -4.86 4.87 -0.81
C SER A 227 -4.04 3.91 -1.66
N ARG A 228 -2.75 4.22 -1.78
CA ARG A 228 -1.73 3.41 -2.45
C ARG A 228 -1.18 2.39 -1.44
N PRO A 229 -1.32 1.07 -1.66
CA PRO A 229 -0.60 0.09 -0.85
C PRO A 229 0.89 0.18 -1.17
N THR A 230 1.74 0.02 -0.14
CA THR A 230 3.20 0.01 -0.30
C THR A 230 3.60 -1.10 -1.27
N PRO A 231 4.35 -0.79 -2.34
CA PRO A 231 4.81 -1.80 -3.29
C PRO A 231 5.73 -2.81 -2.56
N LEU A 232 5.42 -4.09 -2.70
CA LEU A 232 6.33 -5.18 -2.32
C LEU A 232 7.15 -5.56 -3.55
N THR A 233 8.46 -5.69 -3.38
CA THR A 233 9.34 -6.16 -4.45
C THR A 233 9.43 -7.67 -4.41
N SER A 234 9.24 -8.32 -5.56
CA SER A 234 9.43 -9.77 -5.69
C SER A 234 10.90 -10.08 -6.00
N ARG A 235 11.54 -10.95 -5.22
CA ARG A 235 12.79 -11.61 -5.62
C ARG A 235 12.52 -13.10 -5.85
N SER A 236 12.65 -13.56 -7.09
CA SER A 236 12.63 -14.99 -7.42
C SER A 236 14.00 -15.60 -7.08
N PRO A 237 14.09 -16.72 -6.33
CA PRO A 237 15.29 -17.52 -6.32
C PRO A 237 15.45 -18.20 -7.68
N SER A 238 16.70 -18.26 -8.14
CA SER A 238 17.12 -18.97 -9.36
C SER A 238 16.51 -20.37 -9.44
N THR A 239 16.02 -20.71 -10.63
CA THR A 239 15.61 -22.04 -11.06
C THR A 239 16.68 -23.10 -10.71
N ALA A 240 16.26 -24.18 -10.04
CA ALA A 240 16.96 -25.46 -10.09
C ALA A 240 16.00 -26.48 -10.70
N SER A 241 15.99 -26.52 -12.04
CA SER A 241 15.58 -27.69 -12.79
C SER A 241 16.81 -28.58 -12.92
N ALA A 242 16.76 -29.79 -12.36
CA ALA A 242 17.71 -30.84 -12.66
C ALA A 242 17.03 -32.18 -12.47
N ALA A 243 16.35 -32.62 -13.52
CA ALA A 243 16.20 -34.04 -13.79
C ALA A 243 17.58 -34.58 -14.18
N THR A 244 18.13 -35.49 -13.38
CA THR A 244 19.19 -36.41 -13.83
C THR A 244 18.73 -37.81 -13.49
N VAL A 245 18.21 -38.49 -14.52
CA VAL A 245 18.24 -39.95 -14.60
C VAL A 245 19.66 -40.33 -15.03
N LEU A 246 20.29 -41.28 -14.36
CA LEU A 246 21.27 -42.18 -14.99
C LEU A 246 21.17 -43.57 -14.34
N PRO A 247 21.42 -44.63 -15.12
CA PRO A 247 20.96 -45.99 -14.85
C PRO A 247 22.05 -46.90 -14.27
N ALA A 248 21.60 -47.88 -13.47
CA ALA A 248 21.93 -49.31 -13.44
C ALA A 248 21.63 -49.83 -12.03
#